data_AF-A0A2D9WQM4-F1
#
_entry.id   AF-A0A2D9WQM4-F1
#
_cell.length_a   1.000
_cell.length_b   1.000
_cell.length_c   1.000
_cell.angle_alpha   90.00
_cell.angle_beta   90.00
_cell.angle_gamma   90.00
#
_symmetry.space_group_name_H-M   'P 1'
#
loop_
_entity.id
_entity.type
_entity.pdbx_description
1 polymer ?
#
loop_
_entity_poly.entity_id
_entity_poly.type
_entity_poly.pdbx_seq_one_letter_code
_entity_poly.pdbx_strand_id
1 'polypeptide(L)'
;MKKRYVLLIAIAVVGTAFNSPKDAEAAATKLTDNTGLYTVNFEFQAGNEPYRIPIGAVEGLKHGSKSPYVGYRIGSDSRLPDGVVSNGLVLSTLPIVDGYYEIPALERGSFTLMTLVTVPEEASMYIYRTHTTHLPYLSGSERREVKEKTLKKLVSSPLTLNQEIHGDGYTLKIKTK
;
A
#
# COMPACT_ATOMS: atom_id res chain seq x y z
N MET A 1 58.67 -25.79 -7.20
CA MET A 1 58.06 -24.44 -7.19
C MET A 1 56.80 -24.48 -6.31
N LYS A 2 56.80 -23.80 -5.15
CA LYS A 2 55.67 -23.81 -4.20
C LYS A 2 54.63 -22.74 -4.61
N LYS A 3 53.42 -23.17 -4.98
CA LYS A 3 52.29 -22.26 -5.23
C LYS A 3 51.77 -21.73 -3.88
N ARG A 4 51.84 -20.42 -3.69
CA ARG A 4 51.23 -19.72 -2.54
C ARG A 4 49.81 -19.34 -2.93
N TYR A 5 48.83 -19.82 -2.19
CA TYR A 5 47.44 -19.39 -2.33
C TYR A 5 47.22 -18.22 -1.37
N VAL A 6 46.87 -17.06 -1.91
CA VAL A 6 46.46 -15.88 -1.15
C VAL A 6 44.95 -15.95 -0.98
N LEU A 7 44.49 -16.16 0.26
CA LEU A 7 43.08 -16.14 0.60
C LEU A 7 42.65 -14.67 0.74
N LEU A 8 41.99 -14.14 -0.28
CA LEU A 8 41.32 -12.84 -0.23
C LEU A 8 39.98 -13.01 0.48
N ILE A 9 39.92 -12.66 1.77
CA ILE A 9 38.66 -12.53 2.51
C ILE A 9 38.03 -11.20 2.05
N ALA A 10 37.10 -11.28 1.11
CA ALA A 10 36.25 -10.16 0.74
C ALA A 10 35.21 -9.98 1.86
N ILE A 11 35.44 -9.03 2.77
CA ILE A 11 34.44 -8.58 3.73
C ILE A 11 33.41 -7.78 2.93
N ALA A 12 32.32 -8.44 2.53
CA ALA A 12 31.16 -7.78 1.97
C ALA A 12 30.49 -6.97 3.10
N VAL A 13 30.82 -5.68 3.18
CA VAL A 13 30.02 -4.72 3.92
C VAL A 13 28.70 -4.59 3.16
N VAL A 14 27.72 -5.41 3.52
CA VAL A 14 26.33 -5.30 3.03
C VAL A 14 25.70 -4.09 3.74
N GLY A 15 26.13 -2.91 3.34
CA GLY A 15 25.54 -1.63 3.72
C GLY A 15 24.51 -1.22 2.68
N THR A 16 23.31 -1.78 2.74
CA THR A 16 22.14 -1.15 2.14
C THR A 16 21.03 -1.10 3.18
N ALA A 17 20.82 0.10 3.74
CA ALA A 17 19.62 0.43 4.48
C ALA A 17 18.41 0.20 3.56
N PHE A 18 17.70 -0.91 3.76
CA PHE A 18 16.48 -1.26 3.04
C PHE A 18 15.31 -0.43 3.58
N ASN A 19 15.29 0.88 3.29
CA ASN A 19 14.18 1.77 3.68
C ASN A 19 13.03 1.77 2.64
N SER A 20 12.75 0.63 2.01
CA SER A 20 11.69 0.52 1.00
C SER A 20 10.99 -0.83 1.12
N PRO A 21 9.64 -0.88 1.11
CA PRO A 21 8.90 -2.14 1.11
C PRO A 21 9.38 -3.04 -0.03
N LYS A 22 9.67 -4.30 0.31
CA LYS A 22 9.88 -5.38 -0.66
C LYS A 22 8.54 -6.09 -0.88
N ASP A 23 8.34 -6.62 -2.08
CA ASP A 23 7.24 -7.53 -2.43
C ASP A 23 5.85 -7.01 -2.04
N ALA A 24 5.47 -5.86 -2.59
CA ALA A 24 4.11 -5.35 -2.46
C ALA A 24 3.15 -6.26 -3.23
N GLU A 25 2.65 -7.29 -2.56
CA GLU A 25 1.51 -8.05 -3.03
C GLU A 25 0.26 -7.20 -2.85
N ALA A 26 -0.45 -6.99 -3.95
CA ALA A 26 -1.54 -6.05 -3.98
C ALA A 26 -2.72 -6.71 -4.68
N ALA A 27 -3.75 -7.03 -3.91
CA ALA A 27 -4.90 -7.78 -4.40
C ALA A 27 -6.15 -6.90 -4.42
N ALA A 28 -7.13 -7.35 -5.19
CA ALA A 28 -8.45 -6.78 -5.20
C ALA A 28 -9.49 -7.89 -5.34
N THR A 29 -10.48 -7.88 -4.46
CA THR A 29 -11.52 -8.90 -4.37
C THR A 29 -12.87 -8.24 -4.50
N LYS A 30 -13.66 -8.68 -5.48
CA LYS A 30 -15.06 -8.25 -5.61
C LYS A 30 -15.88 -8.89 -4.49
N LEU A 31 -16.55 -8.08 -3.67
CA LEU A 31 -17.45 -8.56 -2.61
C LEU A 31 -18.91 -8.59 -3.09
N THR A 32 -19.32 -7.54 -3.81
CA THR A 32 -20.62 -7.42 -4.47
C THR A 32 -20.42 -6.79 -5.85
N ASP A 33 -21.50 -6.56 -6.61
CA ASP A 33 -21.40 -5.87 -7.90
C ASP A 33 -20.81 -4.47 -7.79
N ASN A 34 -21.13 -3.75 -6.72
CA ASN A 34 -20.72 -2.38 -6.49
C ASN A 34 -19.69 -2.21 -5.36
N THR A 35 -19.20 -3.31 -4.77
CA THR A 35 -18.26 -3.24 -3.64
C THR A 35 -17.02 -4.11 -3.88
N GLY A 36 -15.85 -3.49 -3.72
CA GLY A 36 -14.54 -4.14 -3.82
C GLY A 36 -13.73 -3.96 -2.55
N LEU A 37 -12.98 -5.00 -2.20
CA LEU A 37 -11.95 -4.96 -1.17
C LEU A 37 -10.58 -4.92 -1.83
N TYR A 38 -9.78 -3.92 -1.49
CA TYR A 38 -8.41 -3.77 -1.99
C TYR A 38 -7.43 -3.95 -0.85
N THR A 39 -6.34 -4.66 -1.13
CA THR A 39 -5.25 -4.82 -0.19
C THR A 39 -3.94 -4.40 -0.84
N VAL A 40 -3.09 -3.74 -0.08
CA VAL A 40 -1.72 -3.42 -0.45
C VAL A 40 -0.83 -3.83 0.70
N ASN A 41 -0.07 -4.90 0.51
CA ASN A 41 0.89 -5.38 1.49
C ASN A 41 2.19 -4.56 1.38
N PHE A 42 2.80 -4.24 2.52
CA PHE A 42 4.09 -3.58 2.58
C PHE A 42 4.84 -3.96 3.86
N GLU A 43 6.16 -3.91 3.80
CA GLU A 43 7.04 -4.23 4.92
C GLU A 43 7.94 -3.06 5.30
N PHE A 44 8.27 -2.99 6.58
CA PHE A 44 9.28 -2.10 7.14
C PHE A 44 10.33 -2.91 7.89
N GLN A 45 11.59 -2.47 7.82
CA GLN A 45 12.63 -2.92 8.73
C GLN A 45 13.03 -1.74 9.61
N ALA A 46 12.85 -1.90 10.92
CA ALA A 46 13.25 -0.91 11.89
C ALA A 46 14.78 -0.80 11.96
N GLY A 47 15.27 0.41 12.21
CA GLY A 47 16.69 0.67 12.45
C GLY A 47 17.07 0.37 13.90
N ASN A 48 17.98 1.18 14.44
CA ASN A 48 18.37 1.09 15.86
C ASN A 48 17.29 1.60 16.82
N GLU A 49 16.24 2.25 16.29
CA GLU A 49 15.08 2.72 17.03
C GLU A 49 13.83 1.95 16.58
N PRO A 50 12.83 1.79 17.47
CA PRO A 50 11.56 1.22 17.06
C PRO A 50 10.88 2.12 16.04
N TYR A 51 10.18 1.50 15.10
CA TYR A 51 9.34 2.19 14.15
C TYR A 51 7.88 2.07 14.54
N ARG A 52 7.09 3.12 14.31
CA ARG A 52 5.64 3.10 14.57
C ARG A 52 4.86 3.45 13.31
N ILE A 53 3.97 2.55 12.89
CA ILE A 53 3.14 2.69 11.69
C ILE A 53 1.70 2.99 12.10
N PRO A 54 1.04 4.02 11.55
CA PRO A 54 -0.33 4.37 11.92
C PRO A 54 -1.32 3.26 11.59
N ILE A 55 -2.31 3.05 12.47
CA ILE A 55 -3.40 2.08 12.21
C ILE A 55 -4.49 2.64 11.28
N GLY A 56 -4.68 3.96 11.30
CA GLY A 56 -5.75 4.62 10.54
C GLY A 56 -5.29 5.00 9.13
N ALA A 57 -6.22 4.92 8.18
CA ALA A 57 -6.01 5.38 6.82
C ALA A 57 -7.14 6.31 6.36
N VAL A 58 -6.81 7.29 5.52
CA VAL A 58 -7.73 8.33 5.05
C VAL A 58 -7.53 8.55 3.56
N GLU A 59 -8.64 8.63 2.84
CA GLU A 59 -8.65 8.90 1.41
C GLU A 59 -8.24 10.35 1.10
N GLY A 60 -7.56 10.59 -0.02
CA GLY A 60 -7.22 11.92 -0.52
C GLY A 60 -6.00 12.59 0.13
N LEU A 61 -5.38 11.98 1.15
CA LEU A 61 -4.13 12.53 1.73
C LEU A 61 -2.98 12.44 0.73
N LYS A 62 -2.26 13.54 0.53
CA LYS A 62 -1.11 13.63 -0.38
C LYS A 62 0.21 13.45 0.36
N HIS A 63 1.25 13.04 -0.36
CA HIS A 63 2.61 12.99 0.17
C HIS A 63 3.02 14.35 0.74
N GLY A 64 3.67 14.35 1.91
CA GLY A 64 4.02 15.57 2.65
C GLY A 64 2.87 16.18 3.46
N SER A 65 1.69 15.55 3.49
CA SER A 65 0.62 15.93 4.44
C SER A 65 1.14 15.92 5.88
N LYS A 66 0.57 16.77 6.75
CA LYS A 66 0.86 16.77 8.20
C LYS A 66 0.07 15.72 8.97
N SER A 67 -0.87 15.04 8.31
CA SER A 67 -1.70 14.01 8.92
C SER A 67 -0.84 12.87 9.49
N PRO A 68 -1.26 12.27 10.62
CA PRO A 68 -0.63 11.05 11.13
C PRO A 68 -1.16 9.78 10.45
N TYR A 69 -2.16 9.86 9.58
CA TYR A 69 -2.79 8.68 8.98
C TYR A 69 -2.14 8.26 7.67
N VAL A 70 -2.24 6.98 7.31
CA VAL A 70 -1.88 6.51 5.97
C VAL A 70 -2.85 7.11 4.95
N GLY A 71 -2.33 7.64 3.85
CA GLY A 71 -3.12 8.16 2.75
C GLY A 71 -3.25 7.19 1.61
N TYR A 72 -4.45 7.14 1.04
CA TYR A 72 -4.71 6.41 -0.19
C TYR A 72 -5.62 7.20 -1.13
N ARG A 73 -5.70 6.74 -2.38
CA ARG A 73 -6.68 7.23 -3.37
C ARG A 73 -7.21 6.05 -4.17
N ILE A 74 -8.40 6.22 -4.75
CA ILE A 74 -9.00 5.23 -5.64
C ILE A 74 -9.02 5.77 -7.07
N GLY A 75 -8.68 4.92 -8.04
CA GLY A 75 -8.63 5.25 -9.47
C GLY A 75 -7.29 5.87 -9.92
N SER A 76 -7.18 6.06 -11.24
CA SER A 76 -6.00 6.66 -11.88
C SER A 76 -6.00 8.19 -11.82
N ASP A 77 -7.17 8.81 -11.76
CA ASP A 77 -7.37 10.24 -11.95
C ASP A 77 -7.49 10.99 -10.62
N SER A 78 -7.37 12.32 -10.67
CA SER A 78 -7.43 13.19 -9.49
C SER A 78 -8.85 13.40 -8.95
N ARG A 79 -9.88 12.87 -9.62
CA ARG A 79 -11.27 13.02 -9.23
C ARG A 79 -11.96 11.66 -9.21
N LEU A 80 -12.40 11.26 -8.02
CA LEU A 80 -13.31 10.13 -7.87
C LEU A 80 -14.64 10.44 -8.56
N PRO A 81 -15.28 9.45 -9.19
CA PRO A 81 -16.68 9.59 -9.58
C PRO A 81 -17.53 9.99 -8.37
N ASP A 82 -18.53 10.84 -8.60
CA ASP A 82 -19.44 11.26 -7.53
C ASP A 82 -20.15 10.02 -6.96
N GLY A 83 -20.31 9.96 -5.63
CA GLY A 83 -20.97 8.84 -4.94
C GLY A 83 -20.07 7.65 -4.60
N VAL A 84 -18.80 7.65 -4.99
CA VAL A 84 -17.84 6.63 -4.50
C VAL A 84 -17.54 6.86 -3.03
N VAL A 85 -17.75 5.83 -2.21
CA VAL A 85 -17.43 5.83 -0.78
C VAL A 85 -16.28 4.87 -0.54
N SER A 86 -15.34 5.26 0.31
CA SER A 86 -14.27 4.35 0.72
C SER A 86 -13.89 4.50 2.18
N ASN A 87 -13.45 3.39 2.76
CA ASN A 87 -12.92 3.34 4.11
C ASN A 87 -11.64 2.51 4.09
N GLY A 88 -10.58 3.04 4.70
CA GLY A 88 -9.28 2.40 4.76
C GLY A 88 -8.81 2.19 6.18
N LEU A 89 -8.08 1.12 6.41
CA LEU A 89 -7.37 0.87 7.66
C LEU A 89 -6.09 0.05 7.39
N VAL A 90 -5.13 0.16 8.29
CA VAL A 90 -3.90 -0.63 8.25
C VAL A 90 -4.06 -1.81 9.20
N LEU A 91 -3.69 -3.00 8.74
CA LEU A 91 -3.68 -4.24 9.51
C LEU A 91 -2.26 -4.74 9.72
N SER A 92 -1.98 -5.28 10.90
CA SER A 92 -0.76 -6.02 11.24
C SER A 92 -0.99 -6.91 12.46
N THR A 93 -0.11 -7.89 12.67
CA THR A 93 -0.07 -8.72 13.88
C THR A 93 0.78 -8.12 15.00
N LEU A 94 1.48 -7.02 14.73
CA LEU A 94 2.30 -6.32 15.70
C LEU A 94 1.46 -5.68 16.82
N PRO A 95 2.04 -5.46 18.01
CA PRO A 95 1.35 -4.78 19.10
C PRO A 95 1.02 -3.32 18.74
N ILE A 96 -0.14 -2.85 19.22
CA ILE A 96 -0.57 -1.46 19.07
C ILE A 96 -0.17 -0.66 20.32
N VAL A 97 0.53 0.45 20.13
CA VAL A 97 0.93 1.41 21.15
C VAL A 97 0.55 2.81 20.67
N ASP A 98 -0.27 3.52 21.45
CA ASP A 98 -0.72 4.90 21.16
C ASP A 98 -1.34 5.13 19.77
N GLY A 99 -2.05 4.14 19.24
CA GLY A 99 -2.68 4.22 17.91
C GLY A 99 -1.75 3.91 16.73
N TYR A 100 -0.60 3.30 17.01
CA TYR A 100 0.35 2.81 16.00
C TYR A 100 0.69 1.35 16.24
N TYR A 101 0.97 0.62 15.18
CA TYR A 101 1.70 -0.65 15.29
C TYR A 101 3.18 -0.37 15.57
N GLU A 102 3.75 -1.02 16.56
CA GLU A 102 5.16 -0.87 16.92
C GLU A 102 6.00 -2.03 16.35
N ILE A 103 7.03 -1.69 15.57
CA ILE A 103 8.08 -2.59 15.11
C ILE A 103 9.25 -2.40 16.08
N PRO A 104 9.67 -3.45 16.83
CA PRO A 104 10.83 -3.35 17.69
C PRO A 104 12.10 -2.97 16.90
N ALA A 105 13.08 -2.37 17.58
CA ALA A 105 14.35 -2.03 16.96
C ALA A 105 15.00 -3.28 16.34
N LEU A 106 15.58 -3.10 15.14
CA LEU A 106 16.24 -4.14 14.34
C LEU A 106 15.31 -5.25 13.82
N GLU A 107 14.00 -5.19 14.07
CA GLU A 107 13.02 -6.16 13.59
C GLU A 107 12.33 -5.72 12.29
N ARG A 108 11.52 -6.64 11.73
CA ARG A 108 10.67 -6.39 10.57
C ARG A 108 9.20 -6.42 10.96
N GLY A 109 8.42 -5.56 10.33
CA GLY A 109 6.97 -5.54 10.42
C GLY A 109 6.33 -5.62 9.05
N SER A 110 5.29 -6.44 8.93
CA SER A 110 4.46 -6.55 7.73
C SER A 110 3.09 -5.96 8.00
N PHE A 111 2.57 -5.24 7.01
CA PHE A 111 1.35 -4.47 7.10
C PHE A 111 0.52 -4.65 5.85
N THR A 112 -0.80 -4.54 6.01
CA THR A 112 -1.74 -4.51 4.90
C THR A 112 -2.57 -3.24 5.01
N LEU A 113 -2.45 -2.34 4.03
CA LEU A 113 -3.47 -1.32 3.81
C LEU A 113 -4.67 -2.02 3.19
N MET A 114 -5.76 -2.10 3.94
CA MET A 114 -7.04 -2.63 3.48
C MET A 114 -7.98 -1.47 3.20
N THR A 115 -8.56 -1.43 2.01
CA THR A 115 -9.52 -0.39 1.60
C THR A 115 -10.79 -1.04 1.08
N LEU A 116 -11.91 -0.77 1.73
CA LEU A 116 -13.24 -1.13 1.24
C LEU A 116 -13.78 0.02 0.40
N VAL A 117 -14.23 -0.29 -0.81
CA VAL A 117 -14.73 0.69 -1.77
C VAL A 117 -16.12 0.28 -2.21
N THR A 118 -17.06 1.20 -2.10
CA THR A 118 -18.41 1.05 -2.63
C THR A 118 -18.65 2.13 -3.66
N VAL A 119 -19.15 1.74 -4.83
CA VAL A 119 -19.44 2.62 -5.96
C VAL A 119 -20.96 2.73 -6.12
N PRO A 120 -21.49 3.84 -6.64
CA PRO A 120 -22.92 3.94 -6.92
C PRO A 120 -23.33 2.90 -7.97
N GLU A 121 -24.57 2.41 -7.92
CA GLU A 121 -25.06 1.37 -8.84
C GLU A 121 -25.19 1.85 -10.29
N GLU A 122 -25.13 3.17 -10.54
CA GLU A 122 -25.24 3.71 -11.88
C GLU A 122 -24.13 3.19 -12.80
N ALA A 123 -24.56 2.72 -13.98
CA ALA A 123 -23.74 2.03 -14.96
C ALA A 123 -22.61 2.92 -15.51
N SER A 124 -21.49 2.89 -14.81
CA SER A 124 -20.23 3.44 -15.25
C SER A 124 -19.17 2.40 -14.94
N MET A 125 -18.82 1.62 -15.95
CA MET A 125 -17.74 0.63 -15.84
C MET A 125 -16.44 1.38 -15.57
N TYR A 126 -15.91 1.20 -14.37
CA TYR A 126 -14.64 1.76 -13.96
C TYR A 126 -13.71 0.65 -13.49
N ILE A 127 -12.49 0.66 -14.02
CA ILE A 127 -11.40 -0.16 -13.49
C ILE A 127 -10.79 0.62 -12.35
N TYR A 128 -11.08 0.19 -11.12
CA TYR A 128 -10.59 0.84 -9.93
C TYR A 128 -9.30 0.19 -9.42
N ARG A 129 -8.43 1.02 -8.88
CA ARG A 129 -7.19 0.63 -8.18
C ARG A 129 -7.07 1.50 -6.95
N THR A 130 -6.46 0.98 -5.90
CA THR A 130 -6.06 1.77 -4.74
C THR A 130 -4.58 2.09 -4.85
N HIS A 131 -4.21 3.35 -4.66
CA HIS A 131 -2.82 3.79 -4.61
C HIS A 131 -2.52 4.35 -3.22
N THR A 132 -1.42 3.92 -2.61
CA THR A 132 -0.92 4.58 -1.39
C THR A 132 -0.28 5.91 -1.78
N THR A 133 -0.75 7.00 -1.18
CA THR A 133 -0.34 8.37 -1.52
C THR A 133 0.39 9.08 -0.40
N HIS A 134 0.28 8.58 0.82
CA HIS A 134 0.95 9.10 2.00
C HIS A 134 1.22 7.93 2.96
N LEU A 135 2.45 7.78 3.45
CA LEU A 135 2.79 6.71 4.40
C LEU A 135 3.77 7.27 5.44
N PRO A 136 3.24 7.96 6.46
CA PRO A 136 4.06 8.45 7.56
C PRO A 136 4.40 7.31 8.51
N TYR A 137 5.51 7.44 9.21
CA TYR A 137 5.91 6.57 10.30
C TYR A 137 6.70 7.36 11.33
N LEU A 138 6.80 6.86 12.56
CA LEU A 138 7.72 7.41 13.56
C LEU A 138 8.97 6.54 13.63
N SER A 139 10.14 7.15 13.77
CA SER A 139 11.39 6.53 14.22
C SER A 139 11.68 7.11 15.59
N GLY A 140 11.49 6.32 16.66
CA GLY A 140 11.41 6.89 18.00
C GLY A 140 10.30 7.96 18.08
N SER A 141 10.68 9.21 18.35
CA SER A 141 9.76 10.36 18.36
C SER A 141 9.76 11.19 17.06
N GLU A 142 10.64 10.89 16.12
CA GLU A 142 10.77 11.66 14.89
C GLU A 142 9.78 11.16 13.83
N ARG A 143 8.95 12.07 13.30
CA ARG A 143 8.08 11.75 12.16
C ARG A 143 8.87 11.73 10.86
N ARG A 144 8.72 10.64 10.12
CA ARG A 144 9.27 10.43 8.79
C ARG A 144 8.18 10.00 7.82
N GLU A 145 8.51 10.01 6.54
CA GLU A 145 7.60 9.62 5.47
C GLU A 145 8.34 8.79 4.42
N VAL A 146 7.66 7.78 3.89
CA VAL A 146 8.19 6.99 2.77
C VAL A 146 8.28 7.87 1.52
N LYS A 147 9.43 7.80 0.83
CA LYS A 147 9.68 8.59 -0.38
C LYS A 147 8.58 8.40 -1.42
N GLU A 148 8.12 9.49 -2.03
CA GLU A 148 7.07 9.48 -3.06
C GLU A 148 7.32 8.45 -4.19
N LYS A 149 8.56 8.30 -4.65
CA LYS A 149 8.91 7.30 -5.69
C LYS A 149 8.64 5.85 -5.30
N THR A 150 8.68 5.57 -4.00
CA THR A 150 8.38 4.26 -3.44
C THR A 150 6.87 4.08 -3.32
N LEU A 151 6.15 5.13 -2.90
CA LEU A 151 4.68 5.12 -2.83
C LEU A 151 4.03 4.82 -4.17
N LYS A 152 4.59 5.33 -5.28
CA LYS A 152 4.12 5.05 -6.65
C LYS A 152 4.11 3.56 -7.02
N LYS A 153 4.82 2.71 -6.27
CA LYS A 153 4.86 1.25 -6.47
C LYS A 153 3.83 0.51 -5.62
N LEU A 154 3.26 1.18 -4.60
CA LEU A 154 2.26 0.62 -3.70
C LEU A 154 0.86 0.84 -4.29
N VAL A 155 0.50 -0.03 -5.24
CA VAL A 155 -0.74 0.06 -6.00
C VAL A 155 -1.40 -1.31 -6.05
N SER A 156 -2.70 -1.36 -5.76
CA SER A 156 -3.48 -2.60 -5.86
C SER A 156 -3.56 -3.13 -7.29
N SER A 157 -3.88 -4.42 -7.40
CA SER A 157 -4.42 -4.96 -8.64
C SER A 157 -5.69 -4.19 -9.05
N PRO A 158 -5.96 -4.06 -10.37
CA PRO A 158 -7.21 -3.49 -10.86
C PRO A 158 -8.39 -4.40 -10.56
N LEU A 159 -9.55 -3.79 -10.31
CA LEU A 159 -10.82 -4.49 -10.16
C LEU A 159 -11.93 -3.73 -10.89
N THR A 160 -12.73 -4.45 -11.66
CA THR A 160 -13.92 -3.93 -12.33
C THR A 160 -15.13 -4.10 -11.41
N LEU A 161 -15.82 -3.00 -11.13
CA LEU A 161 -17.10 -2.98 -10.42
C LEU A 161 -18.21 -2.52 -11.37
N ASN A 162 -19.46 -2.85 -11.05
CA ASN A 162 -20.66 -2.60 -11.85
C ASN A 162 -20.58 -3.17 -13.27
N GLN A 163 -20.11 -4.42 -13.40
CA GLN A 163 -20.18 -5.14 -14.67
C GLN A 163 -21.56 -5.79 -14.79
N GLU A 164 -22.39 -5.32 -15.72
CA GLU A 164 -23.57 -6.09 -16.16
C GLU A 164 -23.07 -7.41 -16.79
N ILE A 165 -23.34 -8.52 -16.13
CA ILE A 165 -23.17 -9.84 -16.73
C ILE A 165 -24.43 -10.10 -17.54
N HIS A 166 -24.45 -9.68 -18.80
CA HIS A 166 -25.48 -10.17 -19.71
C HIS A 166 -25.30 -11.69 -19.89
N GLY A 167 -26.41 -12.44 -19.86
CA GLY A 167 -26.48 -13.91 -19.95
C GLY A 167 -25.85 -14.51 -21.23
N ASP A 168 -25.38 -13.62 -22.10
CA ASP A 168 -24.53 -13.70 -23.26
C ASP A 168 -23.28 -14.57 -23.21
N GLY A 169 -22.55 -14.36 -22.10
CA GLY A 169 -21.11 -14.52 -22.10
C GLY A 169 -20.42 -13.50 -23.03
N TYR A 170 -19.71 -12.53 -22.47
CA TYR A 170 -18.69 -11.72 -23.15
C TYR A 170 -19.19 -10.76 -24.25
N THR A 171 -19.76 -9.60 -23.87
CA THR A 171 -19.61 -8.40 -24.70
C THR A 171 -19.20 -7.21 -23.84
N LEU A 172 -17.89 -7.01 -23.73
CA LEU A 172 -17.28 -5.80 -23.17
C LEU A 172 -17.52 -4.62 -24.13
N LYS A 173 -18.56 -3.81 -23.91
CA LYS A 173 -18.66 -2.49 -24.52
C LYS A 173 -17.86 -1.48 -23.70
N ILE A 174 -16.55 -1.46 -23.89
CA ILE A 174 -15.74 -0.34 -23.40
C ILE A 174 -16.18 0.89 -24.20
N LYS A 175 -16.91 1.82 -23.56
CA LYS A 175 -17.13 3.15 -24.14
C LYS A 175 -15.80 3.89 -24.14
N THR A 176 -15.09 3.85 -25.26
CA THR A 176 -14.07 4.85 -25.57
C THR A 176 -14.77 6.20 -25.73
N LYS A 177 -14.41 7.16 -24.87
CA LYS A 177 -14.67 8.58 -25.09
C LYS A 177 -13.46 9.21 -25.77
#